data_AF-A0A2G3PVA5-F1
#
_entry.id   AF-A0A2G3PVA5-F1
#
_cell.length_a   1.000
_cell.length_b   1.000
_cell.length_c   1.000
_cell.angle_alpha   90.00
_cell.angle_beta   90.00
_cell.angle_gamma   90.00
#
_symmetry.space_group_name_H-M   'P 1'
#
loop_
_entity.id
_entity.type
_entity.pdbx_description
1 polymer ?
#
loop_
_entity_poly.entity_id
_entity_poly.type
_entity_poly.pdbx_seq_one_letter_code
_entity_poly.pdbx_strand_id
1 'polypeptide(L)' 'MYAIINTKTKKFVSGTDYRGRPFKQITSYEKALTYEHLEVVECEFKTRECGKKYKIVNVKLVVLGDDCNDK' A
#
# COMPACT_ATOMS: atom_id res chain seq x y z
N MET A 1 -5.48 9.69 3.61
CA MET A 1 -5.55 8.45 2.81
C MET A 1 -5.10 7.29 3.67
N TYR A 2 -5.30 6.06 3.21
CA TYR A 2 -4.87 4.84 3.86
C TYR A 2 -4.11 3.95 2.90
N ALA A 3 -3.17 3.17 3.42
CA ALA A 3 -2.41 2.19 2.66
C ALA A 3 -2.16 0.94 3.52
N ILE A 4 -1.75 -0.15 2.88
CA ILE A 4 -1.36 -1.39 3.56
C ILE A 4 0.16 -1.51 3.49
N ILE A 5 0.82 -1.73 4.62
CA ILE A 5 2.29 -1.86 4.71
C ILE A 5 2.67 -3.19 5.33
N ASN A 6 3.71 -3.82 4.80
CA ASN A 6 4.36 -4.96 5.43
C ASN A 6 5.18 -4.47 6.64
N THR A 7 4.87 -4.94 7.85
CA THR A 7 5.49 -4.48 9.09
C THR A 7 6.96 -4.85 9.22
N LYS A 8 7.38 -5.95 8.57
CA LYS A 8 8.76 -6.45 8.56
C LYS A 8 9.62 -5.72 7.52
N THR A 9 9.15 -5.63 6.27
CA THR A 9 9.95 -5.05 5.18
C THR A 9 9.76 -3.54 5.02
N LYS A 10 8.75 -2.95 5.68
CA LYS A 10 8.35 -1.55 5.53
C LYS A 10 7.95 -1.15 4.10
N LYS A 11 7.68 -2.14 3.22
CA LYS A 11 7.19 -1.91 1.87
C LYS A 11 5.67 -1.79 1.85
N PHE A 12 5.14 -0.91 1.02
CA PHE A 12 3.71 -0.75 0.79
C PHE A 12 3.20 -1.81 -0.18
N VAL A 13 1.95 -2.23 -0.01
CA VAL A 13 1.25 -3.09 -0.97
C VAL A 13 0.94 -2.25 -2.21
N SER A 14 1.38 -2.75 -3.36
CA SER A 14 1.20 -2.14 -4.68
C SER A 14 0.33 -3.00 -5.61
N GLY A 15 0.06 -4.24 -5.21
CA GLY A 15 -0.78 -5.18 -5.95
C GLY A 15 -0.82 -6.54 -5.25
N THR A 16 -1.54 -7.47 -5.84
CA THR A 16 -1.70 -8.84 -5.33
C THR A 16 -1.60 -9.81 -6.50
N ASP A 17 -0.79 -10.85 -6.36
CA ASP A 17 -0.76 -11.99 -7.26
C ASP A 17 -1.79 -13.02 -6.81
N TYR A 18 -2.85 -13.14 -7.61
CA TYR A 18 -3.98 -14.04 -7.39
C TYR A 18 -3.80 -15.44 -8.01
N ARG A 19 -2.66 -15.73 -8.65
CA ARG A 19 -2.43 -17.01 -9.36
C ARG A 19 -2.25 -18.21 -8.44
N GLY A 20 -2.08 -18.01 -7.14
CA GLY A 20 -1.91 -19.11 -6.18
C GLY A 20 -2.41 -18.75 -4.78
N ARG A 21 -2.60 -19.77 -3.94
CA ARG A 21 -2.96 -19.61 -2.52
C ARG A 21 -1.81 -20.07 -1.60
N PRO A 22 -1.49 -19.33 -0.52
CA PRO A 22 -2.08 -18.03 -0.15
C PRO A 22 -1.73 -16.93 -1.16
N PHE A 23 -2.62 -15.93 -1.30
CA PHE A 23 -2.39 -14.81 -2.22
C PHE A 23 -1.10 -14.07 -1.84
N LYS A 24 -0.28 -13.77 -2.85
CA LYS A 24 1.03 -13.15 -2.64
C LYS A 24 0.92 -11.64 -2.87
N GLN A 25 1.21 -10.84 -1.85
CA GLN A 25 1.18 -9.39 -1.97
C GLN A 25 2.44 -8.89 -2.69
N ILE A 26 2.24 -8.06 -3.71
CA ILE A 26 3.30 -7.36 -4.40
C ILE A 26 3.58 -6.08 -3.63
N THR A 27 4.80 -5.92 -3.14
CA THR A 27 5.18 -4.79 -2.27
C THR A 27 6.31 -3.96 -2.86
N SER A 28 6.24 -2.64 -2.69
CA SER A 28 7.21 -1.68 -3.22
C SER A 28 7.48 -0.55 -2.21
N TYR A 29 8.61 0.12 -2.35
CA TYR A 29 8.89 1.38 -1.65
C TYR A 29 8.37 2.60 -2.43
N GLU A 30 8.32 2.49 -3.76
CA GLU A 30 8.01 3.60 -4.67
C GLU A 30 6.54 3.62 -5.09
N LYS A 31 5.84 2.50 -4.94
CA LYS A 31 4.44 2.35 -5.34
C LYS A 31 3.61 1.88 -4.16
N ALA A 32 2.47 2.53 -3.94
CA ALA A 32 1.51 2.16 -2.91
C ALA A 32 0.10 2.29 -3.48
N LEU A 33 -0.73 1.27 -3.25
CA LEU A 33 -2.17 1.42 -3.39
C LEU A 33 -2.68 2.24 -2.21
N THR A 34 -3.35 3.35 -2.53
CA THR A 34 -3.93 4.25 -1.54
C THR A 34 -5.44 4.26 -1.66
N TYR A 35 -6.10 4.47 -0.52
CA TYR A 35 -7.54 4.50 -0.39
C TYR A 35 -7.96 5.76 0.35
N GLU A 36 -9.07 6.36 -0.06
CA GLU A 36 -9.57 7.58 0.59
C GLU A 36 -10.19 7.26 1.96
N HIS A 37 -10.91 6.14 2.05
CA HIS A 37 -11.70 5.75 3.21
C HIS A 37 -11.12 4.53 3.96
N LEU A 38 -11.33 4.51 5.28
CA LEU A 38 -10.84 3.42 6.14
C LEU A 38 -11.56 2.10 5.83
N GLU A 39 -12.87 2.17 5.62
CA GLU A 39 -13.73 1.02 5.35
C GLU A 39 -13.29 0.31 4.07
N VAL A 40 -12.90 1.07 3.05
CA VAL A 40 -12.42 0.53 1.77
C VAL A 40 -11.11 -0.23 1.96
N VAL A 41 -10.14 0.34 2.68
CA VAL A 41 -8.87 -0.35 2.91
C VAL A 41 -9.03 -1.58 3.82
N GLU A 42 -9.99 -1.58 4.75
CA GLU A 42 -10.31 -2.74 5.57
C GLU A 42 -10.93 -3.88 4.76
N CYS A 43 -11.86 -3.57 3.85
CA CYS A 43 -12.40 -4.54 2.90
C CYS A 43 -11.27 -5.12 2.04
N GLU A 44 -10.42 -4.27 1.48
CA GLU A 44 -9.29 -4.67 0.65
C GLU A 44 -8.25 -5.50 1.40
N PHE A 45 -7.97 -5.19 2.66
CA PHE A 45 -7.06 -5.96 3.51
C PHE A 45 -7.56 -7.41 3.68
N LYS A 46 -8.88 -7.58 3.84
CA LYS A 46 -9.53 -8.90 3.93
C LYS A 46 -9.52 -9.61 2.58
N THR A 47 -9.96 -8.95 1.50
CA THR A 47 -10.03 -9.51 0.13
C THR A 47 -8.67 -10.00 -0.37
N ARG A 48 -7.61 -9.26 -0.04
CA ARG A 48 -6.24 -9.63 -0.40
C ARG A 48 -5.63 -10.71 0.50
N GLU A 49 -6.31 -11.12 1.56
CA GLU A 49 -5.81 -12.07 2.56
C GLU A 49 -4.49 -11.58 3.19
N CYS A 50 -4.42 -10.28 3.51
CA CYS A 50 -3.26 -9.71 4.17
C CYS A 50 -3.08 -10.33 5.57
N GLY A 51 -2.05 -11.16 5.74
CA GLY A 51 -1.76 -11.81 7.03
C GLY A 51 -1.19 -10.86 8.09
N LYS A 52 -0.87 -11.40 9.27
CA LYS A 52 -0.35 -10.66 10.46
C LYS A 52 0.91 -9.82 10.23
N LYS A 53 1.61 -10.03 9.11
CA LYS A 53 2.79 -9.26 8.70
C LYS A 53 2.42 -7.94 8.02
N TYR A 54 1.14 -7.63 7.86
CA TYR A 54 0.65 -6.41 7.25
C TYR A 54 -0.17 -5.61 8.25
N LYS A 55 -0.20 -4.29 8.06
CA LYS A 55 -1.08 -3.38 8.80
C LYS A 55 -1.61 -2.28 7.89
N ILE A 56 -2.78 -1.77 8.23
CA ILE A 56 -3.33 -0.55 7.64
C ILE A 56 -2.65 0.66 8.30
N VAL A 57 -2.29 1.66 7.52
CA VAL A 57 -1.69 2.91 7.99
C VAL A 57 -2.36 4.10 7.35
N ASN A 58 -2.55 5.17 8.11
CA ASN A 58 -2.93 6.47 7.56
C ASN A 58 -1.71 7.11 6.89
N VAL A 59 -1.89 7.63 5.68
CA VAL A 59 -0.85 8.27 4.87
C VAL A 59 -1.34 9.61 4.35
N LYS A 60 -0.40 10.55 4.21
CA LYS A 60 -0.61 11.87 3.62
C LYS A 60 0.02 11.88 2.23
N LEU A 61 -0.75 12.28 1.22
CA LEU A 61 -0.22 12.54 -0.11
C LEU A 61 0.47 13.90 -0.09
N VAL A 62 1.70 13.95 -0.58
CA VAL A 62 2.45 15.19 -0.79
C VAL A 62 2.87 15.19 -2.25
N VAL A 63 2.42 16.20 -3.00
CA VAL A 63 2.91 16.44 -4.36
C VAL A 63 4.25 17.14 -4.20
N LEU A 64 5.32 16.49 -4.64
CA LEU A 64 6.60 17.15 -4.84
C LEU A 64 6.45 17.93 -6.15
N GLY A 65 6.55 19.25 -6.10
CA GLY A 65 6.53 20.06 -7.31
C GLY A 65 7.72 19.71 -8.22
N ASP A 66 7.61 20.03 -9.50
CA ASP A 66 8.77 20.10 -10.39
C ASP A 66 9.64 21.27 -9.94
N ASP A 67 10.41 21.11 -8.86
CA ASP A 67 11.54 21.99 -8.56
C ASP A 67 12.66 21.70 -9.56
N CYS A 68 12.38 21.91 -10.85
CA CYS A 68 13.40 22.33 -11.80
C CYS A 68 13.88 23.70 -11.32
N ASN A 69 14.92 23.70 -10.50
CA ASN A 69 15.79 24.87 -10.35
C ASN A 69 16.31 25.23 -11.76
N ASP A 70 15.61 26.13 -12.44
CA ASP A 70 16.23 26.97 -13.45
C ASP A 70 17.30 27.80 -12.74
N LYS A 71 18.54 27.54 -13.14
CA LYS A 71 19.76 28.17 -12.63
C LYS A 71 19.84 29.64 -13.01
#